data_AF-A0A1Z2SH65-F1
#
_entry.id   AF-A0A1Z2SH65-F1
#
_cell.length_a   1.000
_cell.length_b   1.000
_cell.length_c   1.000
_cell.angle_alpha   90.00
_cell.angle_beta   90.00
_cell.angle_gamma   90.00
#
_symmetry.space_group_name_H-M   'P 1'
#
loop_
_entity.id
_entity.type
_entity.pdbx_description
1 polymer ?
#
loop_
_entity_poly.entity_id
_entity_poly.type
_entity_poly.pdbx_seq_one_letter_code
_entity_poly.pdbx_strand_id
1 'polypeptide(L)'
;MENNDRQERIEKLMREPSPLEVTNYEEKIRRNLLIVSIIVFALTYLQLVPASDSKLFGLSFDNLTPKSIYIILLIIIVYELIHYVWLILNKLAYWRVRLTGTYPGVSRGNTGMRFGTEFDSKDHSGEQKNSTFYVWMLDSKSSFKEVFQNYDSKWNSIEMATFDNQSLDQKTAEGILEKLNEISQLQIRLEGHVTNVRIEASFNRFEKWYSMMIRSQSLRWIILDFLLPILGGLGALVALLYRWYGL
;
A
#
# COMPACT_ATOMS: atom_id res chain seq x y z
N MET A 1 -6.74 -15.01 33.38
CA MET A 1 -5.89 -13.80 33.41
C MET A 1 -4.99 -13.70 32.17
N GLU A 2 -4.31 -14.75 31.75
CA GLU A 2 -3.40 -14.77 30.59
C GLU A 2 -4.04 -14.41 29.23
N ASN A 3 -5.31 -14.80 29.01
CA ASN A 3 -6.02 -14.51 27.75
C ASN A 3 -6.42 -13.03 27.58
N ASN A 4 -6.78 -12.33 28.66
CA ASN A 4 -7.07 -10.89 28.61
C ASN A 4 -5.80 -10.08 28.34
N ASP A 5 -4.70 -10.45 28.99
CA ASP A 5 -3.40 -9.81 28.82
C ASP A 5 -2.87 -10.04 27.38
N ARG A 6 -3.14 -11.20 26.78
CA ARG A 6 -2.86 -11.46 25.35
C ARG A 6 -3.71 -10.59 24.42
N GLN A 7 -5.02 -10.47 24.66
CA GLN A 7 -5.90 -9.63 23.82
C GLN A 7 -5.53 -8.15 23.90
N GLU A 8 -5.29 -7.62 25.10
CA GLU A 8 -4.87 -6.24 25.31
C GLU A 8 -3.52 -5.94 24.61
N ARG A 9 -2.60 -6.90 24.61
CA ARG A 9 -1.34 -6.82 23.85
C ARG A 9 -1.55 -6.83 22.33
N ILE A 10 -2.45 -7.68 21.83
CA ILE A 10 -2.81 -7.71 20.40
C ILE A 10 -3.43 -6.38 19.98
N GLU A 11 -4.35 -5.82 20.77
CA GLU A 11 -4.94 -4.50 20.51
C GLU A 11 -3.90 -3.39 20.54
N LYS A 12 -2.90 -3.49 21.43
CA LYS A 12 -1.79 -2.53 21.51
C LYS A 12 -0.85 -2.59 20.29
N LEU A 13 -0.64 -3.77 19.72
CA LEU A 13 0.12 -4.02 18.49
C LEU A 13 -0.67 -3.64 17.23
N MET A 14 -1.98 -3.91 17.23
CA MET A 14 -2.92 -3.57 16.16
C MET A 14 -3.49 -2.15 16.31
N ARG A 15 -2.78 -1.28 17.04
CA ARG A 15 -3.16 0.12 17.25
C ARG A 15 -3.39 0.84 15.93
N GLU A 16 -4.08 1.98 16.02
CA GLU A 16 -4.47 2.80 14.87
C GLU A 16 -3.32 2.91 13.86
N PRO A 17 -3.55 2.55 12.58
CA PRO A 17 -2.53 2.69 11.56
C PRO A 17 -2.07 4.15 11.53
N SER A 18 -0.76 4.37 11.40
CA SER A 18 -0.24 5.74 11.34
C SER A 18 -1.00 6.55 10.27
N PRO A 19 -1.24 7.84 10.52
CA PRO A 19 -2.07 8.65 9.65
C PRO A 19 -1.52 8.64 8.22
N LEU A 20 -2.44 8.73 7.24
CA LEU A 20 -2.06 8.95 5.85
C LEU A 20 -1.60 10.39 5.69
N GLU A 21 -0.29 10.59 5.67
CA GLU A 21 0.28 11.91 5.40
C GLU A 21 -0.21 12.43 4.04
N VAL A 22 -0.56 13.70 4.01
CA VAL A 22 -0.88 14.39 2.76
C VAL A 22 0.44 14.81 2.14
N THR A 23 0.69 14.34 0.91
CA THR A 23 1.92 14.76 0.22
C THR A 23 1.78 16.20 -0.24
N ASN A 24 2.89 16.93 -0.31
CA ASN A 24 2.93 18.29 -0.86
C ASN A 24 2.33 18.37 -2.29
N TYR A 25 2.39 17.28 -3.05
CA TYR A 25 1.80 17.17 -4.36
C TYR A 25 0.26 17.13 -4.30
N GLU A 26 -0.32 16.30 -3.45
CA GLU A 26 -1.78 16.23 -3.28
C GLU A 26 -2.37 17.54 -2.77
N GLU A 27 -1.66 18.22 -1.86
CA GLU A 27 -2.08 19.52 -1.35
C GLU A 27 -2.09 20.59 -2.46
N LYS A 28 -1.12 20.55 -3.38
CA LYS A 28 -1.11 21.43 -4.56
C LYS A 28 -2.33 21.19 -5.45
N ILE A 29 -2.63 19.94 -5.79
CA ILE A 29 -3.81 19.59 -6.62
C ILE A 29 -5.10 20.02 -5.92
N ARG A 30 -5.27 19.72 -4.63
CA ARG A 30 -6.43 20.17 -3.85
C ARG A 30 -6.58 21.69 -3.87
N ARG A 31 -5.49 22.43 -3.64
CA ARG A 31 -5.50 23.89 -3.62
C ARG A 31 -5.84 24.46 -4.99
N ASN A 32 -5.27 23.92 -6.07
CA ASN A 32 -5.58 24.33 -7.44
C ASN A 32 -7.07 24.12 -7.74
N LEU A 33 -7.60 22.93 -7.45
CA LEU A 33 -9.02 22.63 -7.63
C LEU A 33 -9.90 23.61 -6.85
N LEU A 34 -9.58 23.92 -5.59
CA LEU A 34 -10.34 24.87 -4.78
C LEU A 34 -10.28 26.29 -5.37
N ILE A 35 -9.10 26.77 -5.75
CA ILE A 35 -8.93 28.11 -6.33
C ILE A 35 -9.71 28.21 -7.64
N VAL A 36 -9.56 27.25 -8.55
CA VAL A 36 -10.28 27.24 -9.83
C VAL A 36 -11.79 27.15 -9.60
N SER A 37 -12.25 26.33 -8.65
CA SER A 37 -13.66 26.23 -8.30
C SER A 37 -14.22 27.55 -7.78
N ILE A 38 -13.47 28.27 -6.92
CA ILE A 38 -13.86 29.60 -6.43
C ILE A 38 -13.93 30.60 -7.58
N ILE A 39 -12.97 30.60 -8.49
CA ILE A 39 -12.97 31.48 -9.67
C ILE A 39 -14.19 31.19 -10.55
N VAL A 40 -14.45 29.92 -10.86
CA VAL A 40 -15.62 29.51 -11.66
C VAL A 40 -16.91 29.92 -10.96
N PHE A 41 -17.03 29.69 -9.65
CA PHE A 41 -18.19 30.11 -8.86
C PHE A 41 -18.38 31.63 -8.91
N ALA A 42 -17.32 32.42 -8.72
CA ALA A 42 -17.41 33.87 -8.78
C ALA A 42 -17.81 34.39 -10.18
N LEU A 43 -17.28 33.81 -11.26
CA LEU A 43 -17.62 34.21 -12.63
C LEU A 43 -19.03 33.78 -13.05
N THR A 44 -19.57 32.70 -12.48
CA THR A 44 -20.88 32.15 -12.87
C THR A 44 -22.02 32.60 -11.96
N TYR A 45 -21.80 32.56 -10.65
CA TYR A 45 -22.82 32.89 -9.65
C TYR A 45 -22.83 34.38 -9.30
N LEU A 46 -21.66 34.99 -9.11
CA LEU A 46 -21.55 36.44 -8.82
C LEU A 46 -21.57 37.30 -10.09
N GLN A 47 -21.68 36.68 -11.27
CA GLN A 47 -21.73 37.34 -12.58
C GLN A 47 -20.55 38.31 -12.81
N LEU A 48 -19.37 37.99 -12.28
CA LEU A 48 -18.18 38.79 -12.50
C LEU A 48 -17.77 38.70 -13.99
N VAL A 49 -17.79 39.85 -14.68
CA VAL A 49 -17.35 39.96 -16.08
C VAL A 49 -15.95 40.56 -16.10
N PRO A 50 -14.98 39.96 -16.80
CA PRO A 50 -13.67 40.56 -16.99
C PRO A 50 -13.80 41.90 -17.72
N ALA A 51 -13.12 42.93 -17.23
CA ALA A 51 -13.09 44.23 -17.90
C ALA A 51 -12.41 44.10 -19.27
N SER A 52 -12.81 44.91 -20.26
CA SER A 52 -12.27 44.84 -21.62
C SER A 52 -10.78 45.18 -21.72
N ASP A 53 -10.22 45.86 -20.72
CA ASP A 53 -8.81 46.24 -20.57
C ASP A 53 -8.02 45.26 -19.67
N SER A 54 -8.61 44.13 -19.30
CA SER A 54 -7.96 43.12 -18.46
C SER A 54 -6.67 42.60 -19.12
N LYS A 55 -5.54 42.75 -18.42
CA LYS A 55 -4.27 42.12 -18.79
C LYS A 55 -4.06 40.88 -17.94
N LEU A 56 -3.90 39.71 -18.56
CA LEU A 56 -3.47 38.50 -17.86
C LEU A 56 -1.97 38.32 -18.09
N PHE A 57 -1.17 38.35 -17.02
CA PHE A 57 0.31 38.31 -17.10
C PHE A 57 0.94 39.39 -17.99
N GLY A 58 0.33 40.58 -18.04
CA GLY A 58 0.81 41.69 -18.86
C GLY A 58 0.49 41.57 -20.35
N LEU A 59 -0.13 40.46 -20.78
CA LEU A 59 -0.60 40.27 -22.15
C LEU A 59 -2.05 40.79 -22.27
N SER A 60 -2.28 41.66 -23.25
CA SER A 60 -3.62 42.04 -23.70
C SER A 60 -4.11 41.00 -24.71
N PHE A 61 -5.28 40.42 -24.47
CA PHE A 61 -5.85 39.41 -25.34
C PHE A 61 -6.93 40.04 -26.23
N ASP A 62 -6.56 40.36 -27.46
CA ASP A 62 -7.55 40.76 -28.47
C ASP A 62 -8.43 39.54 -28.81
N ASN A 63 -9.75 39.69 -28.71
CA ASN A 63 -10.78 38.65 -28.92
C ASN A 63 -10.95 37.59 -27.81
N LEU A 64 -10.59 37.89 -26.56
CA LEU A 64 -10.94 37.03 -25.44
C LEU A 64 -12.44 37.12 -25.12
N THR A 65 -13.25 36.25 -25.72
CA THR A 65 -14.69 36.21 -25.42
C THR A 65 -14.95 35.52 -24.07
N PRO A 66 -16.00 35.92 -23.32
CA PRO A 66 -16.40 35.22 -22.09
C PRO A 66 -16.60 33.72 -22.30
N LYS A 67 -17.15 33.34 -23.46
CA LYS A 67 -17.33 31.94 -23.85
C LYS A 67 -16.00 31.17 -23.88
N SER A 68 -14.93 31.75 -24.44
CA SER A 68 -13.61 31.13 -24.47
C SER A 68 -13.04 30.93 -23.06
N ILE A 69 -13.22 31.90 -22.17
CA ILE A 69 -12.79 31.82 -20.76
C ILE A 69 -13.52 30.68 -20.04
N TYR A 70 -14.84 30.58 -20.19
CA TYR A 70 -15.62 29.51 -19.58
C TYR A 70 -15.22 28.13 -20.10
N ILE A 71 -14.93 27.98 -21.39
CA ILE A 71 -14.46 26.71 -21.96
C ILE A 71 -13.10 26.32 -21.35
N ILE A 72 -12.15 27.25 -21.27
CA ILE A 72 -10.82 26.99 -20.67
C ILE A 72 -10.97 26.58 -19.21
N LEU A 73 -11.74 27.34 -18.42
CA LEU A 73 -11.99 27.03 -17.02
C LEU A 73 -12.70 25.69 -16.82
N LEU A 74 -13.65 25.35 -17.71
CA LEU A 74 -14.32 24.06 -17.70
C LEU A 74 -13.34 22.91 -17.95
N ILE A 75 -12.42 23.06 -18.90
CA ILE A 75 -11.39 22.05 -19.15
C ILE A 75 -10.49 21.88 -17.91
N ILE A 76 -10.03 22.99 -17.33
CA ILE A 76 -9.16 22.96 -16.13
C ILE A 76 -9.88 22.30 -14.95
N ILE A 77 -11.13 22.69 -14.65
CA ILE A 77 -11.84 22.14 -13.50
C ILE A 77 -12.16 20.65 -13.66
N VAL A 78 -12.53 20.22 -14.87
CA VAL A 78 -12.77 18.79 -15.15
C VAL A 78 -11.49 17.98 -14.97
N TYR A 79 -10.36 18.48 -15.48
CA TYR A 79 -9.06 17.85 -15.30
C TYR A 79 -8.69 17.73 -13.82
N GLU A 80 -8.68 18.86 -13.09
CA GLU A 80 -8.31 18.92 -11.67
C GLU A 80 -9.25 18.03 -10.82
N LEU A 81 -10.54 17.97 -11.15
CA LEU A 81 -11.51 17.13 -10.45
C LEU A 81 -11.24 15.64 -10.68
N ILE A 82 -11.05 15.21 -11.92
CA ILE A 82 -10.71 13.80 -12.25
C ILE A 82 -9.42 13.41 -11.53
N HIS A 83 -8.41 14.27 -11.59
CA HIS A 83 -7.12 14.03 -10.94
C HIS A 83 -7.26 13.89 -9.42
N TYR A 84 -8.00 14.81 -8.79
CA TYR A 84 -8.22 14.79 -7.35
C TYR A 84 -9.02 13.56 -6.89
N VAL A 85 -10.09 13.20 -7.61
CA VAL A 85 -10.89 12.00 -7.31
C VAL A 85 -10.01 10.75 -7.41
N TRP A 86 -9.17 10.64 -8.44
CA TRP A 86 -8.25 9.51 -8.58
C TRP A 86 -7.26 9.44 -7.41
N LEU A 87 -6.71 10.58 -6.96
CA LEU A 87 -5.84 10.64 -5.78
C LEU A 87 -6.55 10.14 -4.52
N ILE A 88 -7.80 10.56 -4.29
CA ILE A 88 -8.60 10.07 -3.16
C ILE A 88 -8.80 8.55 -3.24
N LEU A 89 -9.19 8.02 -4.40
CA LEU A 89 -9.41 6.59 -4.58
C LEU A 89 -8.14 5.78 -4.29
N ASN A 90 -6.98 6.25 -4.76
CA ASN A 90 -5.69 5.63 -4.47
C ASN A 90 -5.35 5.70 -2.96
N LYS A 91 -5.68 6.81 -2.30
CA LYS A 91 -5.51 6.95 -0.84
C LYS A 91 -6.41 6.02 -0.05
N LEU A 92 -7.67 5.86 -0.46
CA LEU A 92 -8.61 4.92 0.17
C LEU A 92 -8.13 3.47 0.00
N ALA A 93 -7.62 3.11 -1.18
CA ALA A 93 -7.04 1.79 -1.43
C ALA A 93 -5.79 1.56 -0.55
N TYR A 94 -4.91 2.55 -0.46
CA TYR A 94 -3.71 2.48 0.38
C TYR A 94 -4.04 2.42 1.87
N TRP A 95 -5.01 3.21 2.34
CA TRP A 95 -5.52 3.13 3.71
C TRP A 95 -5.99 1.71 4.04
N ARG A 96 -6.76 1.10 3.14
CA ARG A 96 -7.25 -0.28 3.31
C ARG A 96 -6.12 -1.29 3.44
N VAL A 97 -5.07 -1.15 2.63
CA VAL A 97 -3.86 -1.98 2.74
C VAL A 97 -3.16 -1.74 4.08
N ARG A 98 -3.16 -0.50 4.59
CA ARG A 98 -2.52 -0.15 5.86
C ARG A 98 -3.29 -0.67 7.08
N LEU A 99 -4.60 -0.89 7.00
CA LEU A 99 -5.39 -1.50 8.09
C LEU A 99 -4.93 -2.92 8.43
N THR A 100 -4.11 -3.57 7.60
CA THR A 100 -3.51 -4.87 7.88
C THR A 100 -2.09 -4.78 8.43
N GLY A 101 -1.57 -3.57 8.65
CA GLY A 101 -0.26 -3.35 9.27
C GLY A 101 -0.33 -3.41 10.78
N THR A 102 0.76 -3.88 11.39
CA THR A 102 0.98 -3.76 12.83
C THR A 102 1.67 -2.43 13.12
N TYR A 103 1.43 -1.87 14.31
CA TYR A 103 2.24 -0.78 14.84
C TYR A 103 3.42 -1.41 15.59
N PRO A 104 4.61 -1.54 14.97
CA PRO A 104 5.80 -1.85 15.73
C PRO A 104 6.04 -0.64 16.62
N GLY A 105 5.66 -0.75 17.89
CA GLY A 105 5.96 0.27 18.88
C GLY A 105 7.44 0.57 18.80
N VAL A 106 7.79 1.81 18.48
CA VAL A 106 9.15 2.37 18.34
C VAL A 106 10.22 1.53 19.08
N SER A 107 10.80 0.53 18.41
CA SER A 107 12.11 0.01 18.81
C SER A 107 13.12 1.08 18.39
N ARG A 108 13.36 2.00 19.32
CA ARG A 108 14.38 3.04 19.20
C ARG A 108 15.74 2.38 18.96
N GLY A 109 16.44 2.82 17.93
CA GLY A 109 17.89 2.91 18.00
C GLY A 109 18.65 2.20 16.89
N ASN A 110 19.15 3.02 15.97
CA ASN A 110 20.38 2.77 15.25
C ASN A 110 21.54 2.63 16.27
N THR A 111 21.89 1.42 16.74
CA THR A 111 23.21 1.11 17.32
C THR A 111 23.36 -0.39 17.57
N GLY A 112 24.54 -0.93 17.25
CA GLY A 112 24.87 -2.33 17.49
C GLY A 112 24.67 -2.78 18.94
N MET A 113 24.33 -4.06 19.11
CA MET A 113 24.11 -4.79 20.36
C MET A 113 22.81 -4.47 21.12
N ARG A 114 21.85 -5.41 21.11
CA ARG A 114 21.44 -6.24 22.28
C ARG A 114 20.05 -6.87 22.06
N PHE A 115 20.00 -8.19 22.31
CA PHE A 115 18.85 -9.01 22.74
C PHE A 115 17.46 -8.56 22.27
N GLY A 116 17.05 -9.07 21.10
CA GLY A 116 15.67 -8.97 20.65
C GLY A 116 14.74 -9.62 21.67
N THR A 117 13.76 -8.86 22.14
CA THR A 117 12.61 -9.40 22.87
C THR A 117 11.74 -10.23 21.92
N GLU A 118 10.91 -11.12 22.46
CA GLU A 118 9.96 -12.01 21.75
C GLU A 118 8.97 -11.28 20.81
N PHE A 119 8.96 -9.94 20.83
CA PHE A 119 8.08 -9.05 20.08
C PHE A 119 8.81 -8.05 19.17
N ASP A 120 10.10 -8.24 18.90
CA ASP A 120 10.78 -7.47 17.87
C ASP A 120 10.17 -7.90 16.52
N SER A 121 9.31 -7.05 15.94
CA SER A 121 8.61 -7.38 14.70
C SER A 121 9.64 -7.49 13.59
N LYS A 122 10.01 -8.72 13.25
CA LYS A 122 10.85 -9.02 12.08
C LYS A 122 10.13 -8.71 10.76
N ASP A 123 8.87 -8.32 10.87
CA ASP A 123 7.86 -8.07 9.86
C ASP A 123 8.13 -6.84 8.97
N HIS A 124 9.21 -6.08 9.23
CA HIS A 124 9.63 -4.99 8.37
C HIS A 124 11.14 -4.73 8.42
N SER A 125 11.75 -4.48 7.26
CA SER A 125 13.02 -3.76 7.16
C SER A 125 12.73 -2.33 6.72
N GLY A 126 13.23 -1.33 7.46
CA GLY A 126 13.04 0.09 7.14
C GLY A 126 11.79 0.73 7.76
N GLU A 127 11.13 1.61 7.00
CA GLU A 127 10.09 2.50 7.54
C GLU A 127 8.82 1.77 8.02
N GLN A 128 8.24 2.25 9.12
CA GLN A 128 7.03 1.70 9.75
C GLN A 128 5.84 1.57 8.80
N LYS A 129 5.73 2.45 7.79
CA LYS A 129 4.68 2.41 6.77
C LYS A 129 4.69 1.14 5.90
N ASN A 130 5.80 0.41 5.92
CA ASN A 130 5.97 -0.84 5.16
C ASN A 130 5.63 -2.08 5.99
N SER A 131 5.42 -1.95 7.31
CA SER A 131 4.94 -3.03 8.16
C SER A 131 3.47 -3.32 7.82
N THR A 132 3.26 -4.25 6.90
CA THR A 132 1.94 -4.69 6.43
C THR A 132 1.87 -6.20 6.48
N PHE A 133 0.68 -6.75 6.71
CA PHE A 133 0.46 -8.20 6.64
C PHE A 133 1.02 -8.82 5.35
N TYR A 134 1.02 -8.07 4.25
CA TYR A 134 1.61 -8.48 2.99
C TYR A 134 3.11 -8.77 3.09
N VAL A 135 3.88 -7.82 3.66
CA VAL A 135 5.34 -7.95 3.81
C VAL A 135 5.65 -9.10 4.77
N TRP A 136 4.97 -9.14 5.93
CA TRP A 136 5.10 -10.25 6.87
C TRP A 136 4.81 -11.60 6.20
N MET A 137 3.76 -11.68 5.39
CA MET A 137 3.37 -12.94 4.76
C MET A 137 4.38 -13.35 3.67
N LEU A 138 4.87 -12.41 2.86
CA LEU A 138 5.94 -12.71 1.91
C LEU A 138 7.19 -13.27 2.61
N ASP A 139 7.59 -12.65 3.71
CA ASP A 139 8.75 -13.09 4.51
C ASP A 139 8.49 -14.43 5.22
N SER A 140 7.25 -14.66 5.66
CA SER A 140 6.86 -15.90 6.35
C SER A 140 6.72 -17.09 5.39
N LYS A 141 6.31 -16.85 4.13
CA LYS A 141 6.12 -17.93 3.14
C LYS A 141 7.40 -18.70 2.86
N SER A 142 8.51 -17.99 2.75
CA SER A 142 9.83 -18.58 2.51
C SER A 142 10.30 -19.34 3.75
N SER A 143 10.14 -18.76 4.94
CA SER A 143 10.60 -19.38 6.19
C SER A 143 9.83 -20.65 6.55
N PHE A 144 8.51 -20.69 6.36
CA PHE A 144 7.72 -21.87 6.73
C PHE A 144 8.12 -23.10 5.92
N LYS A 145 8.38 -22.94 4.62
CA LYS A 145 8.75 -24.05 3.76
C LYS A 145 10.08 -24.69 4.20
N GLU A 146 11.09 -23.86 4.49
CA GLU A 146 12.39 -24.34 4.96
C GLU A 146 12.31 -24.98 6.35
N VAL A 147 11.50 -24.41 7.25
CA VAL A 147 11.29 -24.97 8.58
C VAL A 147 10.63 -26.35 8.51
N PHE A 148 9.57 -26.52 7.72
CA PHE A 148 8.92 -27.82 7.56
C PHE A 148 9.86 -28.86 6.93
N GLN A 149 10.62 -28.51 5.89
CA GLN A 149 11.58 -29.42 5.25
C GLN A 149 12.74 -29.82 6.18
N ASN A 150 13.27 -28.88 6.98
CA ASN A 150 14.28 -29.17 7.98
C ASN A 150 13.74 -30.01 9.14
N TYR A 151 12.45 -29.88 9.44
CA TYR A 151 11.81 -30.66 10.49
C TYR A 151 11.67 -32.13 10.07
N ASP A 152 11.16 -32.41 8.87
CA ASP A 152 10.99 -33.79 8.36
C ASP A 152 12.33 -34.53 8.27
N SER A 153 13.40 -33.84 7.85
CA SER A 153 14.75 -34.43 7.79
C SER A 153 15.35 -34.70 9.18
N LYS A 154 15.11 -33.83 10.16
CA LYS A 154 15.48 -34.05 11.57
C LYS A 154 14.65 -35.14 12.23
N TRP A 155 13.38 -35.23 11.88
CA TRP A 155 12.47 -36.27 12.32
C TRP A 155 12.97 -37.65 11.90
N ASN A 156 13.26 -37.84 10.62
CA ASN A 156 13.77 -39.11 10.08
C ASN A 156 15.11 -39.52 10.74
N SER A 157 15.97 -38.55 11.08
CA SER A 157 17.25 -38.85 11.73
C SER A 157 17.11 -39.22 13.21
N ILE A 158 16.15 -38.62 13.93
CA ILE A 158 15.82 -39.03 15.31
C ILE A 158 15.17 -40.41 15.33
N GLU A 159 14.26 -40.67 14.38
CA GLU A 159 13.63 -41.99 14.23
C GLU A 159 14.70 -43.07 14.01
N MET A 160 15.58 -42.91 13.01
CA MET A 160 16.69 -43.84 12.77
C MET A 160 17.60 -44.02 14.00
N ALA A 161 18.00 -42.93 14.67
CA ALA A 161 18.89 -43.00 15.83
C ALA A 161 18.27 -43.68 17.06
N THR A 162 16.94 -43.61 17.20
CA THR A 162 16.20 -44.21 18.32
C THR A 162 15.95 -45.70 18.08
N PHE A 163 15.75 -46.13 16.83
CA PHE A 163 15.44 -47.52 16.48
C PHE A 163 16.66 -48.38 16.10
N ASP A 164 17.76 -47.78 15.64
CA ASP A 164 19.00 -48.53 15.33
C ASP A 164 19.87 -48.80 16.58
N ASN A 165 19.64 -48.10 17.69
CA ASN A 165 20.36 -48.34 18.94
C ASN A 165 19.64 -49.40 19.80
N GLN A 166 20.13 -50.65 19.75
CA GLN A 166 19.68 -51.78 20.59
C GLN A 166 19.92 -51.61 22.11
N SER A 167 20.42 -50.45 22.55
CA SER A 167 20.84 -50.19 23.94
C SER A 167 19.78 -49.47 24.79
N LEU A 168 18.66 -49.05 24.21
CA LEU A 168 17.58 -48.37 24.94
C LEU A 168 16.64 -49.39 25.58
N ASP A 169 16.38 -49.19 26.88
CA ASP A 169 15.30 -49.88 27.59
C ASP A 169 13.96 -49.64 26.87
N GLN A 170 13.21 -50.72 26.63
CA GLN A 170 11.98 -50.73 25.85
C GLN A 170 10.96 -49.69 26.36
N LYS A 171 10.86 -49.53 27.68
CA LYS A 171 9.94 -48.58 28.30
C LYS A 171 10.33 -47.12 28.04
N THR A 172 11.64 -46.86 27.93
CA THR A 172 12.18 -45.54 27.60
C THR A 172 11.97 -45.22 26.12
N ALA A 173 12.16 -46.22 25.24
CA ALA A 173 11.89 -46.09 23.81
C ALA A 173 10.40 -45.80 23.52
N GLU A 174 9.49 -46.50 24.20
CA GLU A 174 8.04 -46.27 24.09
C GLU A 174 7.63 -44.86 24.54
N GLY A 175 8.17 -44.36 25.66
CA GLY A 175 7.89 -43.01 26.14
C GLY A 175 8.45 -41.90 25.23
N ILE A 176 9.58 -42.14 24.56
CA ILE A 176 10.12 -41.24 23.54
C ILE A 176 9.21 -41.23 22.32
N LEU A 177 8.76 -42.40 21.86
CA LEU A 177 7.82 -42.56 20.74
C LEU A 177 6.51 -41.80 20.96
N GLU A 178 5.94 -41.89 22.17
CA GLU A 178 4.69 -41.19 22.51
C GLU A 178 4.86 -39.67 22.40
N LYS A 179 5.92 -39.11 23.00
CA LYS A 179 6.22 -37.67 22.90
C LYS A 179 6.55 -37.23 21.48
N LEU A 180 7.26 -38.06 20.72
CA LEU A 180 7.55 -37.81 19.33
C LEU A 180 6.25 -37.74 18.53
N ASN A 181 5.33 -38.70 18.69
CA ASN A 181 4.03 -38.70 18.04
C ASN A 181 3.19 -37.48 18.43
N GLU A 182 3.22 -37.05 19.69
CA GLU A 182 2.57 -35.80 20.11
C GLU A 182 3.10 -34.58 19.34
N ILE A 183 4.43 -34.50 19.16
CA ILE A 183 5.04 -33.39 18.42
C ILE A 183 4.67 -33.45 16.92
N SER A 184 4.68 -34.63 16.30
CA SER A 184 4.22 -34.81 14.92
C SER A 184 2.74 -34.39 14.75
N GLN A 185 1.87 -34.76 15.70
CA GLN A 185 0.46 -34.34 15.69
C GLN A 185 0.28 -32.83 15.90
N LEU A 186 1.17 -32.19 16.66
CA LEU A 186 1.20 -30.73 16.78
C LEU A 186 1.66 -30.07 15.47
N GLN A 187 2.65 -30.64 14.78
CA GLN A 187 3.10 -30.17 13.47
C GLN A 187 1.97 -30.22 12.45
N ILE A 188 1.30 -31.37 12.29
CA ILE A 188 0.18 -31.54 11.34
C ILE A 188 -0.93 -30.51 11.61
N ARG A 189 -1.24 -30.27 12.89
CA ARG A 189 -2.20 -29.23 13.28
C ARG A 189 -1.71 -27.82 12.94
N LEU A 190 -0.44 -27.52 13.18
CA LEU A 190 0.15 -26.23 12.86
C LEU A 190 0.14 -25.99 11.34
N GLU A 191 0.53 -26.99 10.56
CA GLU A 191 0.50 -26.96 9.11
C GLU A 191 -0.93 -26.75 8.60
N GLY A 192 -1.93 -27.47 9.15
CA GLY A 192 -3.34 -27.28 8.80
C GLY A 192 -3.89 -25.89 9.17
N HIS A 193 -3.36 -25.24 10.21
CA HIS A 193 -3.70 -23.86 10.55
C HIS A 193 -3.05 -22.84 9.61
N VAL A 194 -1.80 -23.06 9.20
CA VAL A 194 -1.05 -22.14 8.32
C VAL A 194 -1.47 -22.28 6.85
N THR A 195 -1.71 -23.51 6.40
CA THR A 195 -2.17 -23.84 5.03
C THR A 195 -3.69 -23.79 4.88
N ASN A 196 -4.41 -23.28 5.89
CA ASN A 196 -5.85 -23.20 5.85
C ASN A 196 -6.32 -22.41 4.61
N VAL A 197 -7.19 -23.02 3.80
CA VAL A 197 -7.78 -22.44 2.59
C VAL A 197 -8.35 -21.03 2.84
N ARG A 198 -8.84 -20.76 4.06
CA ARG A 198 -9.34 -19.44 4.45
C ARG A 198 -8.24 -18.37 4.47
N ILE A 199 -7.05 -18.69 4.94
CA ILE A 199 -5.91 -17.77 4.99
C ILE A 199 -5.44 -17.48 3.56
N GLU A 200 -5.27 -18.53 2.75
CA GLU A 200 -4.88 -18.40 1.34
C GLU A 200 -5.92 -17.60 0.54
N ALA A 201 -7.22 -17.88 0.70
CA ALA A 201 -8.28 -17.13 0.04
C ALA A 201 -8.31 -15.65 0.49
N SER A 202 -8.03 -15.37 1.75
CA SER A 202 -7.96 -14.00 2.27
C SER A 202 -6.73 -13.27 1.74
N PHE A 203 -5.60 -13.95 1.64
CA PHE A 203 -4.38 -13.44 1.03
C PHE A 203 -4.58 -13.15 -0.46
N ASN A 204 -5.15 -14.07 -1.22
CA ASN A 204 -5.45 -13.86 -2.65
C ASN A 204 -6.40 -12.68 -2.88
N ARG A 205 -7.40 -12.46 -2.00
CA ARG A 205 -8.23 -11.26 -2.06
C ARG A 205 -7.41 -9.99 -1.81
N PHE A 206 -6.56 -10.01 -0.80
CA PHE A 206 -5.69 -8.89 -0.47
C PHE A 206 -4.73 -8.57 -1.64
N GLU A 207 -4.07 -9.57 -2.21
CA GLU A 207 -3.13 -9.41 -3.33
C GLU A 207 -3.80 -8.81 -4.57
N LYS A 208 -5.04 -9.23 -4.88
CA LYS A 208 -5.83 -8.62 -5.96
C LYS A 208 -6.09 -7.14 -5.72
N TRP A 209 -6.42 -6.74 -4.50
CA TRP A 209 -6.62 -5.34 -4.15
C TRP A 209 -5.31 -4.55 -4.21
N TYR A 210 -4.23 -5.09 -3.65
CA TYR A 210 -2.92 -4.47 -3.67
C TYR A 210 -2.41 -4.27 -5.11
N SER A 211 -2.49 -5.31 -5.95
CA SER A 211 -2.10 -5.21 -7.36
C SER A 211 -2.98 -4.23 -8.13
N MET A 212 -4.29 -4.17 -7.85
CA MET A 212 -5.17 -3.16 -8.43
C MET A 212 -4.76 -1.74 -8.02
N MET A 213 -4.41 -1.52 -6.76
CA MET A 213 -3.91 -0.24 -6.25
C MET A 213 -2.62 0.18 -6.98
N ILE A 214 -1.63 -0.71 -7.07
CA ILE A 214 -0.37 -0.42 -7.77
C ILE A 214 -0.62 -0.09 -9.25
N ARG A 215 -1.44 -0.91 -9.93
CA ARG A 215 -1.84 -0.65 -11.34
C ARG A 215 -2.55 0.69 -11.50
N SER A 216 -3.46 1.03 -10.60
CA SER A 216 -4.16 2.32 -10.61
C SER A 216 -3.20 3.50 -10.45
N GLN A 217 -2.22 3.40 -9.54
CA GLN A 217 -1.21 4.43 -9.34
C GLN A 217 -0.32 4.60 -10.57
N SER A 218 0.17 3.50 -11.15
CA SER A 218 0.95 3.51 -12.38
C SER A 218 0.15 4.08 -13.55
N LEU A 219 -1.12 3.68 -13.70
CA LEU A 219 -1.99 4.17 -14.76
C LEU A 219 -2.26 5.67 -14.63
N ARG A 220 -2.52 6.16 -13.41
CA ARG A 220 -2.67 7.60 -13.14
C ARG A 220 -1.45 8.38 -13.59
N TRP A 221 -0.26 7.91 -13.22
CA TRP A 221 0.99 8.57 -13.60
C TRP A 221 1.17 8.58 -15.12
N ILE A 222 0.94 7.45 -15.79
CA ILE A 222 1.04 7.35 -17.25
C ILE A 222 0.04 8.30 -17.94
N ILE A 223 -1.23 8.30 -17.52
CA ILE A 223 -2.26 9.08 -18.20
C ILE A 223 -2.14 10.57 -17.89
N LEU A 224 -2.13 10.93 -16.61
CA LEU A 224 -2.26 12.33 -16.18
C LEU A 224 -0.92 13.06 -16.11
N ASP A 225 0.14 12.40 -15.64
CA ASP A 225 1.44 13.03 -15.43
C ASP A 225 2.33 12.94 -16.69
N PHE A 226 2.13 11.94 -17.54
CA PHE A 226 2.96 11.72 -18.74
C PHE A 226 2.22 12.02 -20.06
N LEU A 227 1.14 11.29 -20.36
CA LEU A 227 0.51 11.30 -21.68
C LEU A 227 -0.23 12.61 -21.95
N LEU A 228 -0.98 13.11 -20.97
CA LEU A 228 -1.76 14.35 -21.11
C LEU A 228 -0.89 15.60 -21.36
N PRO A 229 0.21 15.85 -20.64
CA PRO A 229 1.13 16.95 -20.95
C PRO A 229 1.79 16.82 -22.33
N ILE A 230 2.17 15.61 -22.73
CA ILE A 230 2.79 15.37 -24.04
C ILE A 230 1.80 15.67 -25.16
N LEU A 231 0.57 15.13 -25.08
CA LEU A 231 -0.46 15.38 -26.09
C LEU A 231 -0.85 16.86 -26.13
N GLY A 232 -0.96 17.52 -24.97
CA GLY A 232 -1.22 18.96 -24.91
C GLY A 232 -0.11 19.78 -25.56
N GLY A 233 1.15 19.44 -25.29
CA GLY A 233 2.32 20.09 -25.88
C GLY A 233 2.41 19.87 -27.40
N LEU A 234 2.23 18.64 -27.86
CA LEU A 234 2.20 18.32 -29.29
C LEU A 234 1.03 19.01 -30.01
N GLY A 235 -0.15 19.00 -29.40
CA GLY A 235 -1.32 19.70 -29.94
C GLY A 235 -1.07 21.21 -30.07
N ALA A 236 -0.45 21.83 -29.06
CA ALA A 236 -0.06 23.23 -29.11
C ALA A 236 0.97 23.51 -30.23
N LEU A 237 1.98 22.65 -30.38
CA LEU A 237 2.97 22.76 -31.47
C LEU A 237 2.31 22.67 -32.85
N VAL A 238 1.44 21.69 -33.06
CA VAL A 238 0.71 21.54 -34.34
C VAL A 238 -0.15 22.77 -34.62
N ALA A 239 -0.87 23.29 -33.62
CA ALA A 239 -1.68 24.49 -33.77
C ALA A 239 -0.84 25.73 -34.11
N LEU A 240 0.34 25.87 -33.52
CA LEU A 240 1.28 26.96 -33.83
C LEU A 240 1.83 26.84 -35.25
N LEU A 241 2.24 25.65 -35.69
CA LEU A 241 2.74 25.41 -37.04
C LEU A 241 1.64 25.69 -38.08
N TYR A 242 0.44 25.18 -37.86
CA TYR A 242 -0.71 25.44 -38.74
C TYR A 242 -0.94 26.94 -38.92
N ARG A 243 -0.95 27.70 -37.81
CA ARG A 243 -1.11 29.16 -37.84
C ARG A 243 0.06 29.88 -38.50
N TRP A 244 1.28 29.38 -38.37
CA TRP A 244 2.47 30.00 -38.98
C TRP A 244 2.51 29.80 -40.50
N TYR A 245 2.14 28.61 -40.97
CA TYR A 245 2.16 28.27 -42.40
C TYR A 245 0.89 28.70 -43.16
N GLY A 246 -0.13 29.22 -42.47
CA GLY A 246 -1.33 29.79 -43.08
C GLY A 246 -2.20 28.78 -43.83
N LEU A 247 -2.09 27.49 -43.49
CA LEU A 247 -3.09 26.47 -43.84
C LEU A 247 -4.34 26.66 -42.98
#